data_AF-A0A392PQQ9-F1
#
_entry.id   AF-A0A392PQQ9-F1
#
_cell.length_a   1.000
_cell.length_b   1.000
_cell.length_c   1.000
_cell.angle_alpha   90.00
_cell.angle_beta   90.00
_cell.angle_gamma   90.00
#
_symmetry.space_group_name_H-M   'P 1'
#
loop_
_entity.id
_entity.type
_entity.pdbx_description
1 polymer ?
#
loop_
_entity_poly.entity_id
_entity_poly.type
_entity_poly.pdbx_seq_one_letter_code
_entity_poly.pdbx_strand_id
1 'polypeptide(L)'
;FSGNIEPIPALLQRVIDHFIQWHLLPEYKRPNGCIINFFEEGEFSQPFLKPPHLDQPVTTLLLSESTMAFGRILVSENDGNYKGPLMLSLKQGYISKNLFSLQS
;
A
#
# COMPACT_ATOMS: atom_id res chain seq x y z
N PHE A 1 -9.18 -20.96 2.72
CA PHE A 1 -8.31 -20.15 1.84
C PHE A 1 -7.14 -21.03 1.40
N SER A 2 -7.31 -21.79 0.32
CA SER A 2 -6.24 -22.55 -0.32
C SER A 2 -5.77 -21.78 -1.56
N GLY A 3 -5.26 -20.57 -1.35
CA GLY A 3 -4.51 -19.86 -2.37
C GLY A 3 -3.04 -20.17 -2.14
N ASN A 4 -2.37 -20.77 -3.12
CA ASN A 4 -0.90 -20.88 -3.08
C ASN A 4 -0.34 -19.46 -2.98
N ILE A 5 0.31 -19.15 -1.86
CA ILE A 5 1.08 -17.92 -1.73
C ILE A 5 2.36 -18.17 -2.52
N GLU A 6 2.47 -17.54 -3.69
CA GLU A 6 3.67 -17.58 -4.49
C GLU A 6 4.83 -16.83 -3.80
N PRO A 7 6.09 -17.23 -4.03
CA PRO A 7 7.23 -16.50 -3.50
C PRO A 7 7.25 -15.06 -4.05
N ILE A 8 7.76 -14.12 -3.25
CA ILE A 8 7.93 -12.72 -3.67
C ILE A 8 8.78 -12.69 -4.96
N PRO A 9 8.28 -12.09 -6.05
CA PRO A 9 9.03 -11.98 -7.30
C PRO A 9 10.42 -11.37 -7.11
N ALA A 10 11.43 -11.88 -7.84
CA ALA A 10 12.82 -11.44 -7.71
C ALA A 10 13.00 -9.92 -7.92
N LEU A 11 12.18 -9.30 -8.77
CA LEU A 11 12.17 -7.85 -8.93
C LEU A 11 11.79 -7.13 -7.64
N LEU A 12 10.75 -7.59 -6.95
CA LEU A 12 10.29 -6.99 -5.69
C LEU A 12 11.26 -7.28 -4.54
N GLN A 13 11.94 -8.42 -4.54
CA GLN A 13 13.03 -8.69 -3.60
C GLN A 13 14.12 -7.61 -3.71
N ARG A 14 14.54 -7.24 -4.93
CA ARG A 14 15.52 -6.16 -5.14
C ARG A 14 15.00 -4.79 -4.66
N VAL A 15 13.71 -4.52 -4.81
CA VAL A 15 13.10 -3.29 -4.29
C VAL A 15 13.16 -3.27 -2.75
N ILE A 16 12.86 -4.40 -2.10
CA ILE A 16 13.00 -4.54 -0.64
C ILE A 16 14.46 -4.33 -0.21
N ASP A 17 15.42 -4.87 -0.94
CA ASP A 17 16.85 -4.68 -0.66
C ASP A 17 17.23 -3.19 -0.72
N HIS A 18 16.76 -2.45 -1.73
CA HIS A 18 16.97 -1.00 -1.81
C HIS A 18 16.30 -0.26 -0.65
N PHE A 19 15.11 -0.69 -0.21
CA PHE A 19 14.46 -0.08 0.95
C PHE A 19 15.28 -0.26 2.23
N ILE A 20 15.92 -1.41 2.41
CA ILE A 20 16.81 -1.63 3.56
C ILE A 20 18.09 -0.80 3.40
N GLN A 21 18.70 -0.80 2.22
CA GLN A 21 19.92 -0.04 1.92
C GLN A 21 19.75 1.47 2.13
N TRP A 22 18.59 2.01 1.74
CA TRP A 22 18.25 3.42 1.96
C TRP A 22 17.74 3.72 3.38
N HIS A 23 17.82 2.75 4.30
CA HIS A 23 17.35 2.86 5.67
C HIS A 23 15.85 3.25 5.72
N LEU A 24 15.10 2.85 4.69
CA LEU A 24 13.66 2.97 4.66
C LEU A 24 13.00 1.96 5.61
N LEU A 25 13.54 0.75 5.63
CA LEU A 25 13.16 -0.33 6.53
C LEU A 25 14.41 -0.84 7.26
N PRO A 26 14.34 -1.10 8.57
CA PRO A 26 15.45 -1.77 9.22
C PRO A 26 15.50 -3.23 8.76
N GLU A 27 16.71 -3.79 8.67
CA GLU A 27 16.94 -5.14 8.15
C GLU A 27 16.16 -6.22 8.92
N TYR A 28 16.07 -6.10 10.25
CA TYR A 28 15.31 -7.02 11.10
C TYR A 28 13.78 -6.95 10.89
N LYS A 29 13.29 -5.96 10.14
CA LYS A 29 11.87 -5.83 9.71
C LYS A 29 11.71 -6.07 8.21
N ARG A 30 12.60 -6.86 7.60
CA ARG A 30 12.45 -7.27 6.21
C ARG A 30 11.07 -7.89 5.98
N PRO A 31 10.26 -7.40 5.02
CA PRO A 31 8.98 -7.99 4.69
C PRO A 31 9.14 -9.44 4.24
N ASN A 32 8.27 -10.31 4.76
CA ASN A 32 8.17 -11.71 4.37
C ASN A 32 7.04 -11.98 3.35
N GLY A 33 6.27 -10.93 3.00
CA GLY A 33 5.21 -10.99 2.01
C GLY A 33 4.94 -9.62 1.40
N CYS A 34 4.31 -9.61 0.23
CA CYS A 34 3.82 -8.40 -0.43
C CYS A 34 2.45 -8.66 -1.05
N ILE A 35 1.63 -7.62 -1.10
CA ILE A 35 0.36 -7.61 -1.83
C ILE A 35 0.54 -6.68 -3.03
N ILE A 36 0.21 -7.17 -4.22
CA ILE A 36 0.26 -6.39 -5.45
C ILE A 36 -1.18 -6.20 -5.90
N ASN A 37 -1.61 -4.94 -5.93
CA ASN A 37 -2.93 -4.58 -6.43
C ASN A 37 -2.76 -3.94 -7.81
N PHE A 38 -3.56 -4.39 -8.77
CA PHE A 38 -3.67 -3.82 -10.10
C PHE A 38 -4.99 -3.07 -10.18
N PHE A 39 -4.94 -1.87 -10.74
CA PHE A 39 -6.10 -1.01 -10.93
C PHE A 39 -6.06 -0.47 -12.35
N GLU A 40 -7.19 -0.56 -13.03
CA GLU A 40 -7.43 0.14 -14.28
C GLU A 40 -7.87 1.60 -14.02
N GLU A 41 -7.96 2.40 -15.07
CA GLU A 41 -8.42 3.79 -14.95
C GLU A 41 -9.87 3.84 -14.42
N GLY A 42 -10.06 4.60 -13.34
CA GLY A 42 -11.35 4.72 -12.66
C GLY A 42 -11.67 3.57 -11.70
N GLU A 43 -10.75 2.63 -11.48
CA GLU A 43 -10.91 1.62 -10.44
C GLU A 43 -10.46 2.12 -9.08
N PHE A 44 -11.15 1.59 -8.07
CA PHE A 44 -11.01 1.96 -6.69
C PHE A 44 -10.84 0.70 -5.82
N SER A 45 -9.86 0.68 -4.92
CA SER A 45 -9.86 -0.28 -3.82
C SER A 45 -10.97 -0.01 -2.81
N GLN A 46 -11.25 -1.01 -1.99
CA GLN A 46 -12.13 -0.83 -0.84
C GLN A 46 -11.31 -0.32 0.35
N PRO A 47 -11.88 0.58 1.18
CA PRO A 47 -11.28 0.96 2.44
C PRO A 47 -10.85 -0.25 3.26
N PHE A 48 -9.55 -0.40 3.51
CA PHE A 48 -9.03 -1.43 4.41
C PHE A 48 -8.21 -0.87 5.57
N LEU A 49 -8.36 -1.49 6.75
CA LEU A 49 -7.43 -1.31 7.84
C LEU A 49 -6.35 -2.38 7.75
N LYS A 50 -5.13 -2.06 8.20
CA LYS A 50 -4.13 -3.12 8.31
C LYS A 50 -4.66 -4.24 9.21
N PRO A 51 -4.38 -5.50 8.89
CA PRO A 51 -4.70 -6.57 9.81
C PRO A 51 -3.97 -6.39 11.16
N PRO A 52 -4.59 -6.78 12.29
CA PRO A 52 -3.99 -6.59 13.62
C PRO A 52 -2.68 -7.37 13.78
N HIS A 53 -2.56 -8.51 13.09
CA HIS A 53 -1.38 -9.37 13.09
C HIS A 53 -0.22 -8.88 12.21
N LEU A 54 -0.42 -7.82 11.41
CA LEU A 54 0.63 -7.28 10.58
C LEU A 54 1.48 -6.28 11.38
N ASP A 55 2.77 -6.59 11.45
CA ASP A 55 3.80 -5.78 12.10
C ASP A 55 3.99 -4.43 11.40
N GLN A 56 4.31 -3.40 12.19
CA GLN A 56 4.75 -2.12 11.66
C GLN A 56 6.28 -2.11 11.43
N PRO A 57 6.77 -1.29 10.48
CA PRO A 57 6.01 -0.40 9.57
C PRO A 57 5.42 -1.14 8.36
N VAL A 58 4.25 -0.69 7.88
CA VAL A 58 3.74 -1.06 6.55
C VAL A 58 4.26 -0.06 5.53
N THR A 59 4.73 -0.57 4.39
CA THR A 59 5.25 0.24 3.28
C THR A 59 4.42 0.02 2.03
N THR A 60 3.99 1.11 1.41
CA THR A 60 3.27 1.10 0.12
C THR A 60 4.10 1.84 -0.91
N LEU A 61 4.29 1.21 -2.08
CA LEU A 61 4.94 1.79 -3.25
C LEU A 61 3.88 1.99 -4.33
N LEU A 62 3.78 3.21 -4.85
CA LEU A 62 2.89 3.52 -5.97
C LEU A 62 3.65 3.53 -7.28
N LEU A 63 3.09 2.86 -8.29
CA LEU A 63 3.67 2.78 -9.63
C LEU A 63 2.98 3.71 -10.64
N SER A 64 1.96 4.44 -10.21
CA SER A 64 1.25 5.47 -10.97
C SER A 64 1.02 6.69 -10.07
N GLU A 65 0.65 7.82 -10.67
CA GLU A 65 0.06 8.93 -9.89
C GLU A 65 -1.31 8.47 -9.36
N SER A 66 -1.58 8.73 -8.09
CA SER A 66 -2.81 8.27 -7.44
C SER A 66 -3.20 9.21 -6.31
N THR A 67 -4.49 9.25 -6.01
CA THR A 67 -4.98 9.95 -4.82
C THR A 67 -5.33 8.93 -3.75
N MET A 68 -4.82 9.13 -2.54
CA MET A 68 -5.15 8.31 -1.38
C MET A 68 -6.01 9.09 -0.39
N ALA A 69 -7.08 8.45 0.08
CA ALA A 69 -7.91 8.93 1.17
C ALA A 69 -7.46 8.34 2.52
N PHE A 70 -7.48 9.16 3.56
CA PHE A 70 -7.15 8.75 4.92
C PHE A 70 -8.15 9.31 5.93
N GLY A 71 -8.53 8.47 6.88
CA GLY A 71 -9.30 8.88 8.05
C GLY A 71 -9.97 7.70 8.74
N ARG A 72 -10.55 7.98 9.91
CA ARG A 72 -11.37 7.01 10.65
C ARG A 72 -12.74 6.80 10.00
N ILE A 73 -13.22 7.81 9.29
CA ILE A 73 -14.49 7.80 8.56
C ILE A 73 -14.16 8.21 7.13
N LEU A 74 -14.53 7.36 6.19
CA LEU A 74 -14.49 7.63 4.76
C LEU A 74 -15.92 7.67 4.23
N VAL A 75 -16.20 8.65 3.38
CA VAL A 75 -17.51 8.83 2.74
C VAL A 75 -17.41 8.30 1.31
N SER A 76 -18.23 7.31 0.98
CA SER A 76 -18.35 6.82 -0.39
C SER A 76 -19.01 7.87 -1.26
N GLU A 77 -18.44 8.13 -2.43
CA GLU A 77 -19.08 8.85 -3.52
C GLU A 77 -19.84 7.85 -4.41
N ASN A 78 -20.68 8.37 -5.31
CA ASN A 78 -21.60 7.56 -6.13
C ASN A 78 -20.88 6.68 -7.17
N ASP A 79 -19.60 6.93 -7.43
CA ASP A 79 -18.77 6.25 -8.42
C ASP A 79 -17.84 5.18 -7.80
N GLY A 80 -17.93 4.95 -6.49
CA GLY A 80 -17.05 4.02 -5.78
C GLY A 80 -15.76 4.65 -5.25
N ASN A 81 -15.54 5.95 -5.50
CA ASN A 81 -14.47 6.70 -4.86
C ASN A 81 -14.80 6.98 -3.39
N TYR A 82 -13.78 7.25 -2.56
CA TYR A 82 -13.99 7.65 -1.18
C TYR A 82 -13.27 8.95 -0.84
N LYS A 83 -13.92 9.76 -0.01
CA LYS A 83 -13.33 10.98 0.58
C LYS A 83 -13.09 10.82 2.06
N GLY A 84 -11.90 11.23 2.48
CA GLY A 84 -11.48 11.25 3.86
C GLY A 84 -11.10 12.64 4.35
N PRO A 85 -10.96 12.82 5.69
CA PRO A 85 -10.39 14.02 6.31
C PRO A 85 -9.05 14.46 5.73
N LEU A 86 -8.24 13.52 5.22
CA LEU A 86 -6.99 13.80 4.54
C LEU A 86 -6.99 13.11 3.18
N MET A 87 -6.79 13.90 2.13
CA MET A 87 -6.60 13.43 0.76
C MET A 87 -5.19 13.80 0.33
N LEU A 88 -4.43 12.83 -0.18
CA LEU A 88 -3.07 13.03 -0.69
C LEU A 88 -2.99 12.63 -2.15
N SER A 89 -2.63 13.57 -3.03
CA SER A 89 -2.25 13.26 -4.42
C SER A 89 -0.75 12.93 -4.46
N LEU A 90 -0.45 11.67 -4.74
CA LEU A 90 0.88 11.09 -4.69
C LEU A 90 1.36 10.81 -6.11
N LYS A 91 2.59 11.23 -6.41
CA LYS A 91 3.21 10.98 -7.70
C LYS A 91 3.66 9.53 -7.81
N GLN A 92 3.82 9.06 -9.05
CA GLN A 92 4.46 7.79 -9.35
C GLN A 92 5.83 7.66 -8.64
N GLY A 93 6.11 6.48 -8.11
CA GLY A 93 7.33 6.17 -7.39
C GLY A 93 7.33 6.63 -5.94
N TYR A 94 6.23 7.21 -5.44
CA TYR A 94 6.11 7.59 -4.04
C TYR A 94 6.16 6.35 -3.13
N ILE A 95 6.91 6.46 -2.03
CA ILE A 95 7.05 5.43 -1.00
C ILE A 95 6.53 6.00 0.31
N SER A 96 5.50 5.38 0.88
CA SER A 96 4.97 5.76 2.18
C SER A 96 5.39 4.76 3.25
N LYS A 97 5.92 5.23 4.39
CA LYS A 97 6.15 4.42 5.59
C LYS A 97 5.05 4.66 6.63
N ASN A 98 4.60 3.62 7.31
CA ASN A 98 3.60 3.70 8.39
C ASN A 98 2.25 4.28 7.97
N LEU A 99 1.95 4.24 6.67
CA LEU A 99 0.75 4.83 6.14
C LEU A 99 -0.30 3.71 6.01
N PHE A 100 -1.20 3.62 6.98
CA PHE A 100 -2.44 2.89 6.79
C PHE A 100 -3.31 3.71 5.86
N SER A 101 -3.19 3.42 4.57
CA SER A 101 -4.18 3.89 3.63
C SER A 101 -5.32 2.89 3.65
N LEU A 102 -6.50 3.36 4.06
CA LEU A 102 -7.74 2.82 3.55
C LEU A 102 -7.79 3.33 2.11
N GLN A 103 -7.04 2.73 1.19
CA GLN A 103 -7.10 3.15 -0.21
C GLN A 103 -8.52 2.86 -0.68
N SER A 104 -9.22 3.91 -1.08
CA SER A 104 -10.14 3.80 -2.19
C SER A 104 -9.39 3.58 -3.47
#